data_AF-A0A950RGE6-F1
#
_entry.id   AF-A0A950RGE6-F1
#
_cell.length_a   1.000
_cell.length_b   1.000
_cell.length_c   1.000
_cell.angle_alpha   90.00
_cell.angle_beta   90.00
_cell.angle_gamma   90.00
#
_symmetry.space_group_name_H-M   'P 1'
#
loop_
_entity.id
_entity.type
_entity.pdbx_description
1 polymer ?
#
loop_
_entity_poly.entity_id
_entity_poly.type
_entity_poly.pdbx_seq_one_letter_code
_entity_poly.pdbx_strand_id
1 'polypeptide(L)'
;MAVILNLPPAVEQQLKERANRLGQTLEEYLQQLALREAEGLALASSRPAITYPPEFSSPAEWVKALREWAENHPRVDHFVDDSRESIYAGRGE
;
A
#
# COMPACT_ATOMS: atom_id res chain seq x y z
N MET A 1 -6.29 -27.51 11.69
CA MET A 1 -7.14 -27.68 10.49
C MET A 1 -6.21 -28.01 9.33
N ALA A 2 -6.44 -29.10 8.60
CA ALA A 2 -5.54 -29.53 7.52
C ALA A 2 -6.09 -29.05 6.17
N VAL A 3 -5.22 -28.48 5.32
CA VAL A 3 -5.56 -28.04 3.97
C VAL A 3 -4.80 -28.91 2.97
N ILE A 4 -5.51 -29.53 2.03
CA ILE A 4 -4.92 -30.34 0.97
C ILE A 4 -4.85 -29.48 -0.30
N LEU A 5 -3.65 -29.28 -0.84
CA LEU A 5 -3.40 -28.47 -2.03
C LEU A 5 -3.02 -29.38 -3.19
N ASN A 6 -3.76 -29.29 -4.30
CA ASN A 6 -3.41 -29.96 -5.54
C ASN A 6 -2.58 -29.00 -6.41
N LEU A 7 -1.27 -29.15 -6.38
CA LEU A 7 -0.34 -28.31 -7.13
C LEU A 7 0.28 -29.09 -8.29
N PRO A 8 0.48 -28.46 -9.47
CA PRO A 8 1.28 -29.05 -10.52
C PRO A 8 2.72 -29.32 -10.03
N PRO A 9 3.36 -30.42 -10.46
CA PRO A 9 4.67 -30.83 -9.94
C PRO A 9 5.77 -29.78 -10.18
N ALA A 10 5.67 -29.03 -11.28
CA ALA A 10 6.59 -27.92 -11.55
C ALA A 10 6.49 -26.78 -10.52
N VAL A 11 5.28 -26.50 -10.04
CA VAL A 11 5.02 -25.44 -9.04
C VAL A 11 5.50 -25.90 -7.66
N GLU A 12 5.26 -27.17 -7.32
CA GLU A 12 5.73 -27.76 -6.06
C GLU A 12 7.27 -27.68 -5.94
N GLN A 13 7.99 -28.02 -7.01
CA GLN A 13 9.46 -27.93 -7.05
C GLN A 13 9.95 -26.49 -6.84
N GLN A 14 9.34 -25.52 -7.52
CA GLN A 14 9.70 -24.11 -7.37
C GLN A 14 9.45 -23.58 -5.95
N LEU A 15 8.37 -24.02 -5.30
CA LEU A 15 8.07 -23.64 -3.92
C LEU A 15 9.07 -24.27 -2.95
N LYS A 16 9.44 -25.53 -3.15
CA LYS A 16 10.49 -26.21 -2.36
C LYS A 16 11.84 -25.50 -2.48
N GLU A 17 12.26 -25.14 -3.69
CA GLU A 17 13.50 -24.38 -3.92
C GLU A 17 13.49 -23.01 -3.24
N ARG A 18 12.34 -22.33 -3.23
CA ARG A 18 12.19 -21.03 -2.54
C ARG A 18 12.25 -21.19 -1.03
N ALA A 19 11.57 -22.19 -0.47
CA ALA A 19 11.62 -22.49 0.96
C ALA A 19 13.06 -22.81 1.41
N ASN A 20 13.76 -23.67 0.66
CA ASN A 20 15.16 -24.02 0.93
C ASN A 20 16.10 -22.82 0.89
N ARG A 21 15.92 -21.88 -0.05
CA ARG A 21 16.71 -20.64 -0.10
C ARG A 21 16.53 -19.75 1.13
N LEU A 22 15.37 -19.83 1.76
CA LEU A 22 15.05 -19.09 2.99
C LEU A 22 15.38 -19.90 4.26
N GLY A 23 15.89 -21.12 4.12
CA GLY A 23 16.18 -22.02 5.25
C GLY A 23 14.93 -22.53 5.97
N GLN A 24 13.79 -22.52 5.29
CA GLN A 24 12.49 -22.87 5.85
C GLN A 24 11.98 -24.20 5.29
N THR A 25 11.08 -24.86 6.01
CA THR A 25 10.34 -25.99 5.45
C THR A 25 9.28 -25.50 4.45
N LEU A 26 8.83 -26.40 3.58
CA LEU A 26 7.77 -26.08 2.62
C LEU A 26 6.47 -25.68 3.34
N GLU A 27 6.13 -26.34 4.45
CA GLU A 27 4.93 -26.01 5.21
C GLU A 27 5.01 -24.61 5.84
N GLU A 28 6.14 -24.28 6.45
CA GLU A 28 6.38 -22.95 7.05
C GLU A 28 6.26 -21.84 6.00
N TYR A 29 6.88 -22.07 4.84
CA TYR A 29 6.83 -21.12 3.73
C TYR A 29 5.39 -20.90 3.22
N LEU A 30 4.62 -21.99 3.06
CA LEU A 30 3.22 -21.91 2.64
C LEU A 30 2.32 -21.23 3.68
N GLN A 31 2.55 -21.52 4.96
CA GLN A 31 1.83 -20.87 6.06
C GLN A 31 2.07 -19.36 6.07
N GLN A 32 3.33 -18.93 5.95
CA GLN A 32 3.67 -17.51 5.88
C GLN A 32 3.07 -16.84 4.65
N LEU A 33 3.07 -17.52 3.50
CA LEU A 33 2.48 -17.01 2.27
C LEU A 33 0.96 -16.82 2.41
N ALA A 34 0.27 -17.80 2.99
CA ALA A 34 -1.17 -17.71 3.24
C ALA A 34 -1.53 -16.59 4.23
N LEU A 35 -0.76 -16.44 5.31
CA LEU A 35 -0.94 -15.35 6.28
C LEU A 35 -0.73 -13.98 5.62
N ARG A 36 0.37 -13.82 4.86
CA ARG A 36 0.68 -12.58 4.17
C ARG A 36 -0.39 -12.18 3.17
N GLU A 37 -0.94 -13.12 2.41
CA GLU A 37 -2.03 -12.84 1.47
C GLU A 37 -3.34 -12.48 2.20
N ALA A 38 -3.67 -13.18 3.29
CA ALA A 38 -4.84 -12.85 4.10
C ALA A 38 -4.73 -11.45 4.74
N GLU A 39 -3.56 -11.10 5.29
CA GLU A 39 -3.27 -9.77 5.84
C GLU A 39 -3.21 -8.71 4.74
N GLY A 40 -2.62 -9.02 3.59
CA GLY A 40 -2.54 -8.15 2.43
C GLY A 40 -3.92 -7.81 1.85
N LEU A 41 -4.84 -8.78 1.81
CA LEU A 41 -6.24 -8.57 1.44
C LEU A 41 -6.99 -7.72 2.48
N ALA A 42 -6.72 -7.93 3.77
CA ALA A 42 -7.30 -7.10 4.84
C ALA A 42 -6.82 -5.65 4.76
N LEU A 43 -5.53 -5.42 4.48
CA LEU A 43 -4.94 -4.10 4.28
C LEU A 43 -5.37 -3.46 2.95
N ALA A 44 -5.56 -4.23 1.88
CA ALA A 44 -6.07 -3.73 0.60
C ALA A 44 -7.55 -3.33 0.70
N SER A 45 -8.35 -4.03 1.51
CA SER A 45 -9.75 -3.68 1.80
C SER A 45 -9.88 -2.46 2.73
N SER A 46 -8.80 -2.12 3.45
CA SER A 46 -8.71 -0.97 4.37
C SER A 46 -7.96 0.21 3.79
N ARG A 47 -7.30 0.04 2.63
CA ARG A 47 -6.72 1.14 1.88
C ARG A 47 -7.87 1.89 1.23
N PRO A 48 -8.01 3.22 1.44
CA PRO A 48 -8.82 3.99 0.51
C PRO A 48 -8.27 3.64 -0.87
N ALA A 49 -9.16 3.24 -1.79
CA ALA A 49 -8.79 3.09 -3.18
C ALA A 49 -7.96 4.32 -3.54
N ILE A 50 -6.79 4.13 -4.16
CA ILE A 50 -6.13 5.24 -4.81
C ILE A 50 -7.07 5.63 -5.94
N THR A 51 -8.04 6.47 -5.62
CA THR A 51 -8.83 7.19 -6.59
C THR A 51 -7.78 8.07 -7.25
N TYR A 52 -7.47 7.73 -8.50
CA TYR A 52 -6.88 8.71 -9.41
C TYR A 52 -7.64 10.03 -9.22
N PRO A 53 -6.94 11.18 -9.27
CA PRO A 53 -7.62 12.47 -9.14
C PRO A 53 -8.88 12.42 -10.01
N PRO A 54 -10.04 12.88 -9.50
CA PRO A 54 -11.29 12.76 -10.24
C PRO A 54 -11.05 13.25 -11.66
N GLU A 55 -11.44 12.45 -12.65
CA GLU A 55 -11.33 12.86 -14.05
C GLU A 55 -12.22 14.09 -14.22
N PHE A 56 -11.64 15.27 -14.09
CA PHE A 56 -12.34 16.52 -14.31
C PHE A 56 -12.69 16.57 -15.80
N SER A 57 -13.95 16.82 -16.10
CA SER A 57 -14.44 16.90 -17.49
C SER A 57 -13.87 18.10 -18.25
N SER A 58 -13.33 19.09 -17.53
CA SER A 58 -12.67 20.27 -18.11
C SER A 58 -11.70 20.95 -17.12
N PRO A 59 -10.75 21.78 -17.62
CA PRO A 59 -9.92 22.63 -16.76
C PRO A 59 -10.72 23.59 -15.87
N ALA A 60 -11.87 24.08 -16.35
CA ALA A 60 -12.72 24.99 -15.59
C ALA A 60 -13.33 24.31 -14.36
N GLU A 61 -13.72 23.04 -14.49
CA GLU A 61 -14.23 22.23 -13.38
C GLU A 61 -13.13 21.97 -12.34
N TRP A 62 -11.91 21.67 -12.78
CA TRP A 62 -10.76 21.52 -11.90
C TRP A 62 -10.47 22.78 -11.09
N VAL A 63 -10.45 23.95 -11.76
CA VAL A 63 -10.22 25.25 -11.09
C VAL A 63 -11.30 25.53 -10.06
N LYS A 64 -12.56 25.21 -10.37
CA LYS A 64 -13.68 25.38 -9.44
C LYS A 64 -13.50 24.49 -8.20
N ALA A 65 -13.24 23.20 -8.40
CA ALA A 65 -13.03 22.25 -7.30
C ALA A 65 -11.84 22.64 -6.42
N LEU A 66 -10.73 23.09 -7.02
CA LEU A 66 -9.55 23.56 -6.28
C LEU A 66 -9.87 24.80 -5.42
N ARG A 67 -10.64 25.76 -5.95
CA ARG A 67 -11.06 26.94 -5.19
C ARG A 67 -11.98 26.58 -4.04
N GLU A 68 -12.96 25.71 -4.27
CA GLU A 68 -13.87 25.23 -3.22
C GLU A 68 -13.11 24.48 -2.13
N TRP A 69 -12.14 23.64 -2.50
CA TRP A 69 -11.26 22.99 -1.55
C TRP A 69 -10.48 24.01 -0.72
N ALA A 70 -9.84 25.00 -1.35
CA ALA A 70 -9.05 26.02 -0.66
C ALA A 70 -9.89 26.87 0.32
N GLU A 71 -11.10 27.27 -0.06
CA GLU A 71 -11.99 28.07 0.79
C GLU A 71 -12.56 27.28 1.99
N ASN A 72 -12.63 25.95 1.89
CA ASN A 72 -13.09 25.08 2.98
C ASN A 72 -12.03 24.84 4.08
N HIS A 73 -10.81 25.37 3.92
CA HIS A 73 -9.75 25.23 4.91
C HIS A 73 -9.53 26.54 5.68
N PRO A 74 -9.25 26.47 6.99
CA PRO A 74 -8.91 27.66 7.77
C PRO A 74 -7.69 28.38 7.18
N ARG A 75 -7.79 29.69 7.06
CA ARG A 75 -6.63 30.53 6.72
C ARG A 75 -5.72 30.65 7.94
N VAL A 76 -4.42 30.64 7.69
CA VAL A 76 -3.38 30.85 8.69
C VAL A 76 -2.79 32.24 8.51
N ASP A 77 -2.64 32.98 9.60
CA ASP A 77 -2.07 34.33 9.62
C ASP A 77 -0.55 34.33 9.92
N HIS A 78 0.05 33.15 10.02
CA HIS A 78 1.47 32.97 10.31
C HIS A 78 2.16 32.23 9.16
N PHE A 79 3.47 32.42 9.08
CA PHE A 79 4.29 31.70 8.11
C PHE A 79 4.27 30.20 8.41
N VAL A 80 3.93 29.40 7.40
CA VAL A 80 4.03 27.94 7.45
C VAL A 80 5.31 27.57 6.71
N ASP A 81 6.27 27.00 7.44
CA ASP A 81 7.48 26.47 6.86
C ASP A 81 7.18 25.12 6.20
N ASP A 82 7.10 25.12 4.87
CA ASP A 82 6.91 23.95 4.02
C ASP A 82 8.21 23.44 3.41
N SER A 83 9.37 23.90 3.93
CA SER A 83 10.68 23.44 3.47
C SER A 83 10.87 21.96 3.77
N ARG A 84 11.59 21.29 2.85
CA ARG A 84 11.94 19.88 2.97
C ARG A 84 12.75 19.64 4.25
N GLU A 85 13.64 20.55 4.56
CA GLU A 85 14.55 20.50 5.70
C GLU A 85 13.77 20.46 7.03
N SER A 86 12.74 21.30 7.17
CA SER A 86 11.86 21.33 8.35
C SER A 86 11.02 20.05 8.48
N ILE A 87 10.52 19.52 7.37
CA ILE A 87 9.69 18.30 7.35
C ILE A 87 10.49 17.04 7.72
N TYR A 88 11.76 16.96 7.33
CA TYR A 88 12.60 15.78 7.56
C TYR A 88 13.61 15.91 8.71
N ALA A 89 13.69 17.06 9.38
CA ALA A 89 14.49 17.21 10.60
C ALA A 89 14.08 16.16 11.66
N GLY A 90 15.05 15.58 12.38
CA GLY A 90 14.77 14.53 13.37
C GLY A 90 14.58 13.12 12.82
N ARG A 91 14.56 12.93 11.50
CA ARG A 91 14.33 11.60 10.88
C ARG A 91 15.61 11.08 10.21
N GLY A 92 16.51 10.50 11.01
CA GLY A 92 17.66 9.72 10.53
C GLY A 92 19.04 10.21 10.97
N GLU A 93 19.11 11.01 12.03
CA GLU A 93 20.34 11.45 12.70
C GLU A 93 20.72 10.56 13.89
#